data_AF-A0A0Q5W3W2-F1
#
_entry.id   AF-A0A0Q5W3W2-F1
#
_cell.length_a   1.000
_cell.length_b   1.000
_cell.length_c   1.000
_cell.angle_alpha   90.00
_cell.angle_beta   90.00
_cell.angle_gamma   90.00
#
_symmetry.space_group_name_H-M   'P 1'
#
loop_
_entity.id
_entity.type
_entity.pdbx_description
1 polymer ?
#
loop_
_entity_poly.entity_id
_entity_poly.type
_entity_poly.pdbx_seq_one_letter_code
_entity_poly.pdbx_strand_id
1 'polypeptide(L)'
;MELPVWFEVGTFIALTVLLLADLALITRRPHEPSVREASIWVTFYIALALVFGLVLLVVTNGEYATQFYAGWLTEYSLSVDNLFVFVIIMARFKVPRKLQQEVLMVGIIIALVLRGIFILLGAAVIERFVWVFFLFGAFLVYTAINLVRGHGEDEDYEENALIRRMKKVLPMTADFHGNKIRVSQGGKKLFTPMIVVFLALGTTDLLFALDSIPAIFGLTQESFIVFTANVFALMGLRQLYFLLGGLLKRLVYLSYGLAVILAFIGVKLILEAVHENQYPFLSDREPIESVPEIPIWLSLAVILGVLVIATVASLLKTRGQLTPAEGTAVDPQEQPTGEPGEPDAAVESEDRATRARRED
;
A
#
# COMPACT_ATOMS: atom_id res chain seq x y z
N MET A 1 -34.62 -15.75 3.44
CA MET A 1 -35.14 -15.44 2.09
C MET A 1 -33.94 -15.29 1.21
N GLU A 2 -33.84 -16.03 0.13
CA GLU A 2 -32.68 -15.95 -0.77
C GLU A 2 -32.67 -14.59 -1.51
N LEU A 3 -31.48 -14.05 -1.75
CA LEU A 3 -31.28 -12.83 -2.51
C LEU A 3 -31.79 -13.03 -3.96
N PRO A 4 -32.50 -12.06 -4.55
CA PRO A 4 -32.97 -12.20 -5.92
C PRO A 4 -31.78 -12.30 -6.88
N VAL A 5 -31.69 -13.38 -7.66
CA VAL A 5 -30.57 -13.62 -8.59
C VAL A 5 -30.36 -12.45 -9.57
N TRP A 6 -31.44 -11.81 -10.04
CA TRP A 6 -31.33 -10.64 -10.92
C TRP A 6 -30.64 -9.45 -10.25
N PHE A 7 -30.82 -9.28 -8.93
CA PHE A 7 -30.20 -8.22 -8.15
C PHE A 7 -28.72 -8.52 -7.92
N GLU A 8 -28.36 -9.77 -7.64
CA GLU A 8 -26.97 -10.19 -7.51
C GLU A 8 -26.19 -9.98 -8.81
N VAL A 9 -26.72 -10.52 -9.91
CA VAL A 9 -26.11 -10.39 -11.25
C VAL A 9 -26.03 -8.92 -11.66
N GLY A 10 -27.10 -8.15 -11.45
CA GLY A 10 -27.11 -6.72 -11.72
C GLY A 10 -26.06 -5.96 -10.92
N THR A 11 -25.89 -6.31 -9.64
CA THR A 11 -24.88 -5.70 -8.77
C THR A 11 -23.46 -6.06 -9.21
N PHE A 12 -23.17 -7.32 -9.52
CA PHE A 12 -21.86 -7.73 -10.03
C PHE A 12 -21.50 -7.03 -11.33
N ILE A 13 -22.45 -6.87 -12.25
CA ILE A 13 -22.26 -6.09 -13.48
C ILE A 13 -21.97 -4.63 -13.14
N ALA A 14 -22.77 -4.00 -12.27
CA ALA A 14 -22.58 -2.61 -11.87
C ALA A 14 -21.22 -2.37 -11.20
N LEU A 15 -20.82 -3.24 -10.27
CA LEU A 15 -19.51 -3.18 -9.60
C LEU A 15 -18.36 -3.40 -10.59
N THR A 16 -18.49 -4.35 -11.52
CA THR A 16 -17.47 -4.58 -12.55
C THR A 16 -17.32 -3.36 -13.45
N VAL A 17 -18.42 -2.77 -13.90
CA VAL A 17 -18.40 -1.54 -14.71
C VAL A 17 -17.77 -0.39 -13.93
N LEU A 18 -18.12 -0.24 -12.65
CA LEU A 18 -17.56 0.78 -11.77
C LEU A 18 -16.05 0.61 -11.57
N LEU A 19 -15.57 -0.61 -11.32
CA LEU A 19 -14.14 -0.92 -11.18
C LEU A 19 -13.38 -0.70 -12.50
N LEU A 20 -13.96 -1.10 -13.63
CA LEU A 20 -13.36 -0.84 -14.95
C LEU A 20 -13.33 0.65 -15.26
N ALA A 21 -14.37 1.40 -14.88
CA ALA A 21 -14.42 2.85 -15.04
C ALA A 21 -13.36 3.56 -14.17
N ASP A 22 -13.20 3.15 -12.90
CA ASP A 22 -12.12 3.64 -12.04
C ASP A 22 -10.76 3.31 -12.69
N LEU A 23 -10.49 2.06 -13.07
CA LEU A 23 -9.26 1.65 -13.75
C LEU A 23 -8.96 2.47 -15.02
N ALA A 24 -9.97 2.70 -15.85
CA ALA A 24 -9.86 3.48 -17.07
C ALA A 24 -9.58 4.97 -16.80
N LEU A 25 -10.22 5.54 -15.78
CA LEU A 25 -9.99 6.92 -15.35
C LEU A 25 -8.54 7.12 -14.92
N ILE A 26 -8.00 6.16 -14.16
CA ILE A 26 -6.63 6.19 -13.63
C ILE A 26 -5.62 6.10 -14.76
N THR A 27 -5.78 5.11 -15.63
CA THR A 27 -4.85 4.85 -16.73
C THR A 27 -4.78 6.05 -17.68
N ARG A 28 -5.87 6.81 -17.83
CA ARG A 28 -5.90 8.02 -18.66
C ARG A 28 -5.36 9.27 -17.99
N ARG A 29 -5.33 9.35 -16.65
CA ARG A 29 -4.85 10.52 -15.91
C ARG A 29 -3.87 10.12 -14.81
N PRO A 30 -2.66 9.66 -15.15
CA PRO A 30 -1.63 9.31 -14.17
C PRO A 30 -1.05 10.57 -13.53
N HIS A 31 -1.63 10.99 -12.41
CA HIS A 31 -1.17 12.13 -11.62
C HIS A 31 -1.37 11.84 -10.13
N GLU A 32 -0.47 12.37 -9.30
CA GLU A 32 -0.63 12.32 -7.84
C GLU A 32 -1.90 13.11 -7.44
N PRO A 33 -2.91 12.46 -6.83
CA PRO A 33 -4.13 13.15 -6.43
C PRO A 33 -3.84 14.22 -5.39
N SER A 34 -4.46 15.40 -5.55
CA SER A 34 -4.43 16.42 -4.50
C SER A 34 -5.23 15.96 -3.27
N VAL A 35 -4.94 16.52 -2.09
CA VAL A 35 -5.71 16.22 -0.85
C VAL A 35 -7.21 16.47 -1.07
N ARG A 36 -7.57 17.57 -1.73
CA ARG A 36 -8.97 17.90 -2.03
C ARG A 36 -9.62 16.86 -2.93
N GLU A 37 -8.95 16.49 -4.01
CA GLU A 37 -9.44 15.46 -4.94
C GLU A 37 -9.60 14.11 -4.23
N ALA A 38 -8.59 13.69 -3.46
CA ALA A 38 -8.64 12.44 -2.72
C ALA A 38 -9.78 12.41 -1.69
N SER A 39 -10.02 13.52 -0.95
CA SER A 39 -11.15 13.62 -0.02
C SER A 39 -12.52 13.56 -0.71
N ILE A 40 -12.65 14.15 -1.90
CA ILE A 40 -13.89 14.07 -2.69
C ILE A 40 -14.16 12.63 -3.10
N TRP A 41 -13.15 11.94 -3.62
CA TRP A 41 -13.28 10.54 -4.05
C TRP A 41 -13.55 9.58 -2.89
N VAL A 42 -12.90 9.76 -1.74
CA VAL A 42 -13.20 8.97 -0.53
C VAL A 42 -14.65 9.19 -0.09
N THR A 43 -15.09 10.45 -0.01
CA THR A 43 -16.49 10.78 0.33
C THR A 43 -17.46 10.17 -0.67
N PHE A 44 -17.13 10.20 -1.96
CA PHE A 44 -17.94 9.58 -3.01
C PHE A 44 -18.09 8.06 -2.82
N TYR A 45 -17.00 7.33 -2.56
CA TYR A 45 -17.07 5.88 -2.36
C TYR A 45 -17.78 5.49 -1.06
N ILE A 46 -17.60 6.26 0.01
CA ILE A 46 -18.36 6.09 1.25
C ILE A 46 -19.86 6.31 0.99
N ALA A 47 -20.22 7.40 0.30
CA ALA A 47 -21.61 7.68 -0.04
C ALA A 47 -22.23 6.58 -0.92
N LEU A 48 -21.45 6.03 -1.85
CA LEU A 48 -21.91 4.94 -2.71
C LEU A 48 -22.18 3.67 -1.91
N ALA A 49 -21.33 3.33 -0.93
CA ALA A 49 -21.57 2.20 -0.02
C ALA A 49 -22.82 2.42 0.83
N LEU A 50 -23.03 3.64 1.34
CA LEU A 50 -24.26 4.01 2.07
C LEU A 50 -25.51 3.89 1.20
N VAL A 51 -25.45 4.36 -0.04
CA VAL A 51 -26.57 4.20 -0.99
C VAL A 51 -26.83 2.73 -1.29
N PHE A 52 -25.78 1.92 -1.48
CA PHE A 52 -25.93 0.49 -1.73
C PHE A 52 -26.59 -0.24 -0.57
N GLY A 53 -26.23 0.06 0.68
CA GLY A 53 -26.88 -0.52 1.85
C GLY A 53 -28.37 -0.13 1.97
N LEU A 54 -28.75 1.08 1.55
CA LEU A 54 -30.16 1.49 1.44
C LEU A 54 -30.89 0.74 0.32
N VAL A 55 -30.24 0.52 -0.83
CA VAL A 55 -30.80 -0.30 -1.92
C VAL A 55 -31.02 -1.73 -1.43
N LEU A 56 -30.05 -2.30 -0.71
CA LEU A 56 -30.20 -3.61 -0.06
C LEU A 56 -31.40 -3.64 0.89
N LEU A 57 -31.59 -2.61 1.72
CA LEU A 57 -32.72 -2.52 2.64
C LEU A 57 -34.07 -2.58 1.91
N VAL A 58 -34.19 -1.89 0.77
CA VAL A 58 -35.43 -1.82 -0.01
C VAL A 58 -35.68 -3.08 -0.84
N VAL A 59 -34.64 -3.66 -1.44
CA VAL A 59 -34.78 -4.83 -2.33
C VAL A 59 -34.88 -6.13 -1.54
N THR A 60 -34.30 -6.17 -0.33
CA THR A 60 -34.17 -7.38 0.48
C THR A 60 -34.85 -7.20 1.83
N ASN A 61 -34.11 -6.93 2.91
CA ASN A 61 -34.62 -6.68 4.26
C ASN A 61 -33.60 -5.90 5.10
N GLY A 62 -33.98 -5.56 6.33
CA GLY A 62 -33.11 -4.87 7.29
C GLY A 62 -31.94 -5.71 7.80
N GLU A 63 -32.05 -7.03 7.78
CA GLU A 63 -31.00 -7.94 8.23
C GLU A 63 -29.79 -7.90 7.29
N TYR A 64 -30.01 -8.10 5.99
CA TYR A 64 -28.95 -8.05 4.99
C TYR A 64 -28.34 -6.66 4.84
N ALA A 65 -29.13 -5.60 4.96
CA ALA A 65 -28.60 -4.23 4.99
C ALA A 65 -27.69 -4.01 6.21
N THR A 66 -28.08 -4.51 7.39
CA THR A 66 -27.27 -4.39 8.62
C THR A 66 -26.00 -5.22 8.51
N GLN A 67 -26.09 -6.45 8.00
CA GLN A 67 -24.92 -7.31 7.73
C GLN A 67 -23.97 -6.66 6.72
N PHE A 68 -24.49 -6.04 5.66
CA PHE A 68 -23.68 -5.29 4.71
C PHE A 68 -22.97 -4.13 5.38
N TYR A 69 -23.65 -3.29 6.16
CA TYR A 69 -23.01 -2.16 6.83
C TYR A 69 -21.97 -2.60 7.86
N ALA A 70 -22.29 -3.61 8.66
CA ALA A 70 -21.37 -4.16 9.65
C ALA A 70 -20.13 -4.75 8.96
N GLY A 71 -20.32 -5.55 7.91
CA GLY A 71 -19.26 -6.15 7.12
C GLY A 71 -18.42 -5.10 6.39
N TRP A 72 -19.06 -4.13 5.73
CA TRP A 72 -18.39 -3.04 5.02
C TRP A 72 -17.57 -2.17 5.96
N LEU A 73 -18.10 -1.76 7.11
CA LEU A 73 -17.35 -0.98 8.09
C LEU A 73 -16.18 -1.78 8.66
N THR A 74 -16.39 -3.06 8.99
CA THR A 74 -15.34 -3.94 9.48
C THR A 74 -14.20 -4.07 8.47
N GLU A 75 -14.53 -4.42 7.23
CA GLU A 75 -13.54 -4.54 6.14
C GLU A 75 -12.89 -3.19 5.80
N TYR A 76 -13.65 -2.08 5.80
CA TYR A 76 -13.11 -0.75 5.53
C TYR A 76 -12.09 -0.35 6.61
N SER A 77 -12.42 -0.55 7.88
CA SER A 77 -11.50 -0.32 9.00
C SER A 77 -10.24 -1.17 8.91
N LEU A 78 -10.38 -2.48 8.65
CA LEU A 78 -9.22 -3.37 8.49
C LEU A 78 -8.39 -3.02 7.25
N SER A 79 -9.02 -2.56 6.16
CA SER A 79 -8.31 -2.14 4.95
C SER A 79 -7.48 -0.87 5.14
N VAL A 80 -7.91 0.04 6.04
CA VAL A 80 -7.11 1.20 6.44
C VAL A 80 -5.84 0.76 7.15
N ASP A 81 -5.90 -0.30 7.97
CA ASP A 81 -4.72 -0.86 8.62
C ASP A 81 -3.74 -1.44 7.58
N ASN A 82 -4.27 -2.07 6.52
CA ASN A 82 -3.47 -2.63 5.42
C ASN A 82 -2.67 -1.55 4.66
N LEU A 83 -3.16 -0.30 4.61
CA LEU A 83 -2.47 0.81 3.97
C LEU A 83 -1.12 1.13 4.62
N PHE A 84 -0.97 0.93 5.93
CA PHE A 84 0.31 1.18 6.60
C PHE A 84 1.38 0.23 6.09
N VAL A 85 1.05 -1.05 5.97
CA VAL A 85 2.00 -2.02 5.43
C VAL A 85 2.30 -1.73 3.96
N PHE A 86 1.34 -1.22 3.19
CA PHE A 86 1.60 -0.79 1.81
C PHE A 86 2.59 0.38 1.74
N VAL A 87 2.43 1.40 2.60
CA VAL A 87 3.40 2.51 2.74
C VAL A 87 4.80 1.98 3.03
N ILE A 88 4.92 1.04 3.98
CA ILE A 88 6.20 0.48 4.41
C ILE A 88 6.86 -0.34 3.30
N ILE A 89 6.09 -1.19 2.61
CA ILE A 89 6.59 -1.96 1.47
C ILE A 89 7.12 -1.00 0.40
N MET A 90 6.34 0.02 0.03
CA MET A 90 6.77 0.99 -0.97
C MET A 90 7.99 1.80 -0.54
N ALA A 91 8.06 2.21 0.73
CA ALA A 91 9.23 2.89 1.28
C ALA A 91 10.48 2.00 1.27
N ARG A 92 10.35 0.74 1.68
CA ARG A 92 11.43 -0.25 1.71
C ARG A 92 12.00 -0.55 0.32
N PHE A 93 11.14 -0.64 -0.69
CA PHE A 93 11.55 -0.81 -2.08
C PHE A 93 11.88 0.51 -2.78
N LYS A 94 11.87 1.65 -2.05
CA LYS A 94 12.10 3.00 -2.58
C LYS A 94 11.29 3.28 -3.85
N VAL A 95 10.02 2.87 -3.86
CA VAL A 95 9.13 3.01 -5.03
C VAL A 95 8.94 4.50 -5.35
N PRO A 96 9.33 4.96 -6.56
CA PRO A 96 9.17 6.35 -6.96
C PRO A 96 7.72 6.81 -6.85
N ARG A 97 7.49 8.03 -6.37
CA ARG A 97 6.13 8.56 -6.11
C ARG A 97 5.18 8.46 -7.31
N LYS A 98 5.70 8.70 -8.52
CA LYS A 98 4.96 8.59 -9.79
C LYS A 98 4.41 7.17 -10.05
N LEU A 99 5.04 6.13 -9.48
CA LEU A 99 4.65 4.73 -9.65
C LEU A 99 3.77 4.21 -8.50
N GLN A 100 3.68 4.93 -7.37
CA GLN A 100 2.91 4.48 -6.21
C GLN A 100 1.42 4.33 -6.53
N GLN A 101 0.86 5.21 -7.36
CA GLN A 101 -0.53 5.13 -7.78
C GLN A 101 -0.83 3.83 -8.56
N GLU A 102 0.06 3.48 -9.49
CA GLU A 102 -0.07 2.27 -10.31
C GLU A 102 0.13 1.02 -9.46
N VAL A 103 1.09 1.07 -8.53
CA VAL A 103 1.36 0.01 -7.56
C VAL A 103 0.17 -0.27 -6.67
N LEU A 104 -0.47 0.76 -6.12
CA LEU A 104 -1.67 0.63 -5.31
C LEU A 104 -2.84 0.07 -6.10
N MET A 105 -3.03 0.54 -7.34
CA MET A 105 -4.09 0.06 -8.21
C MET A 105 -3.92 -1.43 -8.53
N VAL A 106 -2.72 -1.87 -8.91
CA VAL A 106 -2.44 -3.29 -9.15
C VAL A 106 -2.60 -4.09 -7.85
N GLY A 107 -2.15 -3.55 -6.72
CA GLY A 107 -2.34 -4.14 -5.40
C GLY A 107 -3.82 -4.38 -5.07
N ILE A 108 -4.68 -3.39 -5.27
CA ILE A 108 -6.14 -3.49 -5.05
C ILE A 108 -6.77 -4.53 -5.99
N ILE A 109 -6.36 -4.57 -7.27
CA ILE A 109 -6.88 -5.57 -8.22
C ILE A 109 -6.48 -6.98 -7.77
N ILE A 110 -5.21 -7.19 -7.39
CA ILE A 110 -4.74 -8.47 -6.87
C ILE A 110 -5.51 -8.84 -5.60
N ALA A 111 -5.67 -7.90 -4.67
CA ALA A 111 -6.44 -8.08 -3.44
C ALA A 111 -7.88 -8.54 -3.73
N LEU A 112 -8.60 -7.83 -4.60
CA LEU A 112 -9.98 -8.18 -4.97
C LEU A 112 -10.09 -9.58 -5.59
N VAL A 113 -9.14 -9.96 -6.45
CA VAL A 113 -9.11 -11.30 -7.05
C VAL A 113 -8.83 -12.37 -5.99
N LEU A 114 -7.82 -12.17 -5.14
CA LEU A 114 -7.46 -13.11 -4.09
C LEU A 114 -8.57 -13.27 -3.05
N ARG A 115 -9.22 -12.17 -2.67
CA ARG A 115 -10.38 -12.17 -1.76
C ARG A 115 -11.57 -12.86 -2.41
N GLY A 116 -11.85 -12.62 -3.68
CA GLY A 116 -12.86 -13.37 -4.43
C GLY A 116 -12.60 -14.88 -4.42
N ILE A 117 -11.34 -15.30 -4.60
CA ILE A 117 -10.93 -16.70 -4.49
C ILE A 117 -11.22 -17.24 -3.08
N PHE A 118 -10.81 -16.54 -2.02
CA PHE A 118 -11.06 -17.00 -0.66
C PHE A 118 -12.55 -17.08 -0.30
N ILE A 119 -13.36 -16.13 -0.75
CA ILE A 119 -14.81 -16.13 -0.53
C ILE A 119 -15.43 -17.35 -1.21
N LEU A 120 -15.02 -17.68 -2.44
CA LEU A 120 -15.49 -18.87 -3.17
C LEU A 120 -15.01 -20.18 -2.53
N LEU A 121 -13.79 -20.20 -2.01
CA LEU A 121 -13.24 -21.34 -1.28
C LEU A 121 -13.93 -21.54 0.08
N GLY A 122 -14.52 -20.47 0.63
CA GLY A 122 -15.26 -20.47 1.90
C GLY A 122 -14.37 -20.59 3.13
N ALA A 123 -15.01 -20.55 4.31
CA ALA A 123 -14.33 -20.60 5.60
C ALA A 123 -13.49 -21.88 5.83
N ALA A 124 -13.84 -22.99 5.17
CA ALA A 124 -13.16 -24.29 5.32
C ALA A 124 -11.67 -24.28 4.89
N VAL A 125 -11.24 -23.29 4.11
CA VAL A 125 -9.83 -23.13 3.74
C VAL A 125 -9.03 -22.42 4.83
N ILE A 126 -9.67 -21.57 5.64
CA ILE A 126 -9.00 -20.67 6.57
C ILE A 126 -8.40 -21.41 7.76
N GLU A 127 -9.10 -22.42 8.29
CA GLU A 127 -8.63 -23.29 9.39
C GLU A 127 -7.27 -23.96 9.09
N ARG A 128 -6.91 -24.14 7.81
CA ARG A 128 -5.65 -24.79 7.41
C ARG A 128 -4.45 -23.83 7.36
N PHE A 129 -4.68 -22.53 7.48
CA PHE A 129 -3.65 -21.50 7.31
C PHE A 129 -3.31 -20.73 8.59
N VAL A 130 -3.83 -21.13 9.75
CA VAL A 130 -3.55 -20.48 11.06
C VAL A 130 -2.04 -20.37 11.34
N TRP A 131 -1.25 -21.38 10.96
CA TRP A 131 0.22 -21.36 11.14
C TRP A 131 0.93 -20.21 10.40
N VAL A 132 0.31 -19.68 9.34
CA VAL A 132 0.87 -18.59 8.53
C VAL A 132 0.90 -17.28 9.33
N PHE A 133 -0.04 -17.09 10.27
CA PHE A 133 -0.05 -15.93 11.17
C PHE A 133 1.21 -15.85 12.04
N PHE A 134 1.77 -16.98 12.50
CA PHE A 134 3.04 -16.97 13.23
C PHE A 134 4.20 -16.44 12.39
N LEU A 135 4.33 -16.97 11.16
CA LEU A 135 5.39 -16.57 10.25
C LEU A 135 5.31 -15.07 9.94
N PHE A 136 4.10 -14.58 9.68
CA PHE A 136 3.88 -13.19 9.33
C PHE A 136 4.00 -12.26 10.53
N GLY A 137 3.43 -12.62 11.68
CA GLY A 137 3.57 -11.85 12.91
C GLY A 137 5.04 -11.69 13.33
N ALA A 138 5.83 -12.77 13.24
CA ALA A 138 7.28 -12.71 13.46
C ALA A 138 7.98 -11.79 12.45
N PHE A 139 7.58 -11.84 11.18
CA PHE A 139 8.12 -10.96 10.13
C PHE A 139 7.77 -9.47 10.36
N LEU A 140 6.56 -9.17 10.83
CA LEU A 140 6.14 -7.80 11.15
C LEU A 140 6.89 -7.25 12.36
N VAL A 141 7.04 -8.05 13.42
CA VAL A 141 7.85 -7.67 14.60
C VAL A 141 9.30 -7.43 14.20
N TYR A 142 9.88 -8.32 13.37
CA TYR A 142 11.23 -8.13 12.83
C TYR A 142 11.34 -6.81 12.04
N THR A 143 10.36 -6.52 11.17
CA THR A 143 10.34 -5.30 10.37
C THR A 143 10.19 -4.05 11.25
N ALA A 144 9.36 -4.10 12.30
CA ALA A 144 9.22 -3.03 13.28
C ALA A 144 10.56 -2.71 13.97
N ILE A 145 11.28 -3.74 14.40
CA ILE A 145 12.59 -3.59 15.06
C ILE A 145 13.61 -2.96 14.09
N ASN A 146 13.67 -3.43 12.84
CA ASN A 146 14.58 -2.86 11.84
C ASN A 146 14.22 -1.40 11.50
N LEU A 147 12.92 -1.06 11.44
CA LEU A 147 12.47 0.29 11.14
C LEU A 147 12.90 1.31 12.22
N VAL A 148 12.95 0.91 13.49
CA VAL A 148 13.47 1.75 14.59
C VAL A 148 14.99 1.84 14.55
N ARG A 149 15.67 0.73 14.24
CA ARG A 149 17.15 0.66 14.21
C ARG A 149 17.77 1.46 13.06
N GLY A 150 17.12 1.52 11.90
CA GLY A 150 17.60 2.27 10.73
C GLY A 150 17.46 3.80 10.83
N HIS A 151 17.01 4.34 11.97
CA HIS A 151 16.70 5.77 12.12
C HIS A 151 17.82 6.60 12.78
N GLY A 152 19.05 6.08 12.88
CA GLY A 152 20.16 6.74 13.58
C GLY A 152 21.57 6.57 13.00
N GLU A 153 21.76 5.76 11.96
CA GLU A 153 23.04 5.63 11.24
C GLU A 153 22.74 5.69 9.74
N ASP A 154 23.51 6.52 9.03
CA ASP A 154 23.53 6.78 7.58
C ASP A 154 22.50 6.05 6.70
N GLU A 155 21.77 6.84 5.90
CA GLU A 155 20.70 6.46 4.94
C GLU A 155 21.07 5.38 3.88
N ASP A 156 22.24 4.76 3.98
CA ASP A 156 22.81 3.75 3.11
C ASP A 156 22.64 2.29 3.60
N TYR A 157 22.22 2.05 4.86
CA TYR A 157 22.41 0.71 5.46
C TYR A 157 21.38 -0.39 5.12
N GLU A 158 20.35 -0.17 4.29
CA GLU A 158 19.42 -1.27 3.93
C GLU A 158 19.05 -1.40 2.44
N GLU A 159 19.71 -0.69 1.53
CA GLU A 159 19.30 -0.66 0.12
C GLU A 159 19.55 -1.96 -0.66
N ASN A 160 20.08 -3.02 -0.05
CA ASN A 160 20.61 -4.12 -0.85
C ASN A 160 20.38 -5.55 -0.35
N ALA A 161 20.06 -5.88 0.90
CA ALA A 161 20.06 -7.29 1.29
C ALA A 161 18.97 -8.13 0.58
N LEU A 162 17.72 -7.63 0.57
CA LEU A 162 16.58 -8.32 -0.05
C LEU A 162 16.68 -8.30 -1.58
N ILE A 163 16.91 -7.12 -2.18
CA ILE A 163 17.07 -6.96 -3.63
C ILE A 163 18.28 -7.75 -4.14
N ARG A 164 19.42 -7.76 -3.42
CA ARG A 164 20.63 -8.52 -3.80
C ARG A 164 20.45 -10.03 -3.58
N ARG A 165 19.66 -10.48 -2.60
CA ARG A 165 19.24 -11.89 -2.49
C ARG A 165 18.33 -12.29 -3.65
N MET A 166 17.37 -11.44 -4.02
CA MET A 166 16.45 -11.73 -5.12
C MET A 166 17.16 -11.72 -6.48
N LYS A 167 18.12 -10.82 -6.69
CA LYS A 167 19.00 -10.81 -7.88
C LYS A 167 19.81 -12.10 -8.05
N LYS A 168 20.07 -12.86 -6.97
CA LYS A 168 20.75 -14.17 -7.07
C LYS A 168 19.83 -15.28 -7.59
N VAL A 169 18.51 -15.13 -7.46
CA VAL A 169 17.52 -16.16 -7.81
C VAL A 169 16.77 -15.80 -9.10
N LEU A 170 16.49 -14.51 -9.31
CA LEU A 170 15.75 -13.98 -10.45
C LEU A 170 16.61 -12.97 -11.21
N PRO A 171 16.71 -13.08 -12.55
CA PRO A 171 17.42 -12.10 -13.36
C PRO A 171 16.64 -10.78 -13.36
N MET A 172 17.06 -9.83 -12.53
CA MET A 172 16.37 -8.56 -12.29
C MET A 172 17.22 -7.33 -12.64
N THR A 173 16.58 -6.25 -13.07
CA THR A 173 17.21 -4.92 -13.21
C THR A 173 17.50 -4.29 -11.85
N ALA A 174 18.42 -3.30 -11.82
CA ALA A 174 18.68 -2.52 -10.62
C ALA A 174 17.57 -1.48 -10.39
N ASP A 175 17.15 -0.81 -11.45
CA ASP A 175 16.21 0.31 -11.38
C ASP A 175 14.80 -0.08 -11.81
N PHE A 176 13.84 0.75 -11.41
CA PHE A 176 12.47 0.72 -11.92
C PHE A 176 12.43 1.24 -13.36
N HIS A 177 11.72 0.52 -14.24
CA HIS A 177 11.48 0.92 -15.63
C HIS A 177 9.99 1.25 -15.85
N GLY A 178 9.48 2.21 -15.07
CA GLY A 178 8.05 2.52 -15.02
C GLY A 178 7.24 1.39 -14.38
N ASN A 179 6.01 1.18 -14.86
CA ASN A 179 5.14 0.06 -14.46
C ASN A 179 5.49 -1.29 -15.09
N LYS A 180 6.54 -1.36 -15.93
CA LYS A 180 6.89 -2.60 -16.62
C LYS A 180 7.39 -3.62 -15.61
N ILE A 181 6.77 -4.80 -15.59
CA ILE A 181 7.18 -5.96 -14.77
C ILE A 181 8.42 -6.64 -15.37
N ARG A 182 8.60 -6.54 -16.68
CA ARG A 182 9.69 -7.17 -17.42
C ARG A 182 10.21 -6.25 -18.51
N VAL A 183 11.53 -6.20 -18.68
CA VAL A 183 12.21 -5.44 -19.72
C VAL A 183 13.24 -6.30 -20.43
N SER A 184 13.57 -5.93 -21.67
CA SER A 184 14.67 -6.55 -22.41
C SER A 184 15.85 -5.58 -22.40
N GLN A 185 16.97 -5.99 -21.82
CA GLN A 185 18.20 -5.21 -21.78
C GLN A 185 19.36 -6.10 -22.25
N GLY A 186 20.13 -5.64 -23.23
CA GLY A 186 21.25 -6.41 -23.78
C GLY A 186 20.86 -7.79 -24.35
N GLY A 187 19.66 -7.92 -24.95
CA GLY A 187 19.16 -9.17 -25.52
C GLY A 187 18.64 -10.20 -24.49
N LYS A 188 18.70 -9.89 -23.18
CA LYS A 188 18.18 -10.75 -22.11
C LYS A 188 16.90 -10.16 -21.53
N LYS A 189 15.90 -11.00 -21.26
CA LYS A 189 14.65 -10.60 -20.63
C LYS A 189 14.80 -10.62 -19.10
N LEU A 190 14.84 -9.45 -18.49
CA LEU A 190 15.01 -9.23 -17.05
C LEU A 190 13.68 -8.80 -16.41
N PHE A 191 13.45 -9.21 -15.17
CA PHE A 191 12.35 -8.69 -14.35
C PHE A 191 12.75 -7.35 -13.74
N THR A 192 11.78 -6.49 -13.45
CA THR A 192 12.04 -5.23 -12.72
C THR A 192 11.71 -5.42 -11.23
N PRO A 193 12.19 -4.54 -10.34
CA PRO A 193 11.77 -4.51 -8.93
C PRO A 193 10.25 -4.46 -8.73
N MET A 194 9.49 -4.02 -9.74
CA MET A 194 8.04 -3.91 -9.70
C MET A 194 7.35 -5.26 -9.42
N ILE A 195 7.85 -6.38 -9.96
CA ILE A 195 7.24 -7.69 -9.72
C ILE A 195 7.26 -8.06 -8.23
N VAL A 196 8.34 -7.70 -7.55
CA VAL A 196 8.56 -8.00 -6.14
C VAL A 196 7.62 -7.16 -5.30
N VAL A 197 7.46 -5.88 -5.64
CA VAL A 197 6.52 -4.99 -4.97
C VAL A 197 5.10 -5.51 -5.12
N PHE A 198 4.66 -5.90 -6.32
CA PHE A 198 3.32 -6.46 -6.54
C PHE A 198 3.10 -7.76 -5.78
N LEU A 199 4.09 -8.66 -5.78
CA LEU A 199 4.03 -9.90 -5.04
C LEU A 199 3.97 -9.66 -3.52
N ALA A 200 4.77 -8.72 -3.02
CA ALA A 200 4.76 -8.34 -1.61
C ALA A 200 3.39 -7.79 -1.19
N LEU A 201 2.83 -6.84 -1.95
CA LEU A 201 1.51 -6.27 -1.67
C LEU A 201 0.40 -7.32 -1.73
N GLY A 202 0.38 -8.15 -2.78
CA GLY A 202 -0.63 -9.21 -2.92
C GLY A 202 -0.53 -10.27 -1.82
N THR A 203 0.69 -10.66 -1.44
CA THR A 203 0.90 -11.61 -0.33
C THR A 203 0.51 -11.00 1.00
N THR A 204 0.84 -9.74 1.25
CA THR A 204 0.42 -9.03 2.47
C THR A 204 -1.10 -8.91 2.56
N ASP A 205 -1.79 -8.57 1.48
CA ASP A 205 -3.26 -8.53 1.49
C ASP A 205 -3.86 -9.92 1.73
N LEU A 206 -3.32 -10.96 1.10
CA LEU A 206 -3.71 -12.36 1.35
C LEU A 206 -3.63 -12.72 2.84
N LEU A 207 -2.57 -12.26 3.51
CA LEU A 207 -2.34 -12.51 4.93
C LEU A 207 -3.31 -11.73 5.81
N PHE A 208 -3.65 -10.50 5.46
CA PHE A 208 -4.68 -9.73 6.16
C PHE A 208 -6.09 -10.27 5.93
N ALA A 209 -6.34 -10.83 4.76
CA ALA A 209 -7.58 -11.52 4.46
C ALA A 209 -7.78 -12.75 5.36
N LEU A 210 -6.72 -13.36 5.90
CA LEU A 210 -6.88 -14.47 6.85
C LEU A 210 -7.53 -14.04 8.17
N ASP A 211 -7.36 -12.79 8.61
CA ASP A 211 -8.01 -12.23 9.82
C ASP A 211 -9.37 -11.61 9.46
N SER A 212 -9.43 -10.89 8.34
CA SER A 212 -10.66 -10.18 7.95
C SER A 212 -11.76 -11.11 7.43
N ILE A 213 -11.41 -12.22 6.75
CA ILE A 213 -12.39 -13.13 6.17
C ILE A 213 -13.18 -13.92 7.24
N PRO A 214 -12.57 -14.52 8.27
CA PRO A 214 -13.32 -15.09 9.39
C PRO A 214 -14.19 -14.06 10.08
N ALA A 215 -13.68 -12.84 10.29
CA ALA A 215 -14.43 -11.78 10.94
C ALA A 215 -15.71 -11.42 10.16
N ILE A 216 -15.63 -11.26 8.84
CA ILE A 216 -16.82 -10.96 8.03
C ILE A 216 -17.76 -12.16 7.86
N PHE A 217 -17.24 -13.39 7.77
CA PHE A 217 -18.10 -14.58 7.79
C PHE A 217 -18.79 -14.78 9.14
N GLY A 218 -18.20 -14.30 10.25
CA GLY A 218 -18.84 -14.22 11.55
C GLY A 218 -20.03 -13.26 11.60
N LEU A 219 -20.08 -12.27 10.70
CA LEU A 219 -21.19 -11.32 10.58
C LEU A 219 -22.27 -11.79 9.60
N THR A 220 -21.88 -12.48 8.53
CA THR A 220 -22.81 -12.98 7.52
C THR A 220 -22.27 -14.21 6.80
N GLN A 221 -23.15 -15.16 6.51
CA GLN A 221 -22.83 -16.34 5.71
C GLN A 221 -23.12 -16.13 4.22
N GLU A 222 -23.72 -14.98 3.85
CA GLU A 222 -24.05 -14.66 2.47
C GLU A 222 -22.82 -14.18 1.72
N SER A 223 -22.28 -15.04 0.86
CA SER A 223 -21.07 -14.75 0.06
C SER A 223 -21.23 -13.49 -0.80
N PHE A 224 -22.44 -13.19 -1.27
CA PHE A 224 -22.74 -11.94 -1.98
C PHE A 224 -22.49 -10.70 -1.12
N ILE A 225 -22.94 -10.72 0.14
CA ILE A 225 -22.76 -9.59 1.07
C ILE A 225 -21.28 -9.47 1.45
N VAL A 226 -20.61 -10.60 1.74
CA VAL A 226 -19.17 -10.63 2.01
C VAL A 226 -18.40 -9.98 0.86
N PHE A 227 -18.66 -10.41 -0.38
CA PHE A 227 -17.96 -9.88 -1.55
C PHE A 227 -18.24 -8.40 -1.80
N THR A 228 -19.50 -7.98 -1.77
CA THR A 228 -19.87 -6.58 -2.03
C THR A 228 -19.33 -5.65 -0.96
N ALA A 229 -19.42 -6.00 0.32
CA ALA A 229 -18.82 -5.25 1.42
C ALA A 229 -17.31 -5.06 1.21
N ASN A 230 -16.63 -6.12 0.76
CA ASN A 230 -15.21 -6.10 0.51
C ASN A 230 -14.81 -5.17 -0.66
N VAL A 231 -15.56 -5.25 -1.76
CA VAL A 231 -15.37 -4.34 -2.91
C VAL A 231 -15.51 -2.90 -2.44
N PHE A 232 -16.62 -2.55 -1.77
CA PHE A 232 -16.85 -1.20 -1.29
C PHE A 232 -15.81 -0.73 -0.25
N ALA A 233 -15.25 -1.64 0.54
CA ALA A 233 -14.19 -1.34 1.50
C ALA A 233 -12.87 -0.98 0.81
N LEU A 234 -12.51 -1.71 -0.25
CA LEU A 234 -11.28 -1.49 -1.00
C LEU A 234 -11.37 -0.29 -1.97
N MET A 235 -12.59 0.08 -2.38
CA MET A 235 -12.83 1.27 -3.18
C MET A 235 -12.52 2.55 -2.38
N GLY A 236 -11.62 3.38 -2.89
CA GLY A 236 -11.17 4.60 -2.21
C GLY A 236 -9.90 4.43 -1.37
N LEU A 237 -9.41 3.20 -1.19
CA LEU A 237 -8.19 2.88 -0.45
C LEU A 237 -6.95 3.59 -1.01
N ARG A 238 -6.86 3.69 -2.34
CA ARG A 238 -5.83 4.48 -3.01
C ARG A 238 -5.87 5.96 -2.60
N GLN A 239 -7.05 6.55 -2.53
CA GLN A 239 -7.21 7.96 -2.17
C GLN A 239 -6.89 8.19 -0.69
N LEU A 240 -7.27 7.24 0.18
CA LEU A 240 -6.81 7.21 1.56
C LEU A 240 -5.29 7.14 1.68
N TYR A 241 -4.61 6.35 0.85
CA TYR A 241 -3.15 6.33 0.80
C TYR A 241 -2.55 7.72 0.51
N PHE A 242 -3.10 8.46 -0.46
CA PHE A 242 -2.59 9.80 -0.79
C PHE A 242 -2.94 10.85 0.27
N LEU A 243 -4.12 10.75 0.88
CA LEU A 243 -4.49 11.57 2.05
C LEU A 243 -3.52 11.33 3.21
N LEU A 244 -3.29 10.06 3.52
CA LEU A 244 -2.34 9.63 4.54
C LEU A 244 -0.95 10.15 4.17
N GLY A 245 -0.45 9.84 2.97
CA GLY A 245 0.85 10.29 2.46
C GLY A 245 1.07 11.80 2.54
N GLY A 246 0.04 12.60 2.31
CA GLY A 246 0.07 14.05 2.52
C GLY A 246 0.28 14.46 3.97
N LEU A 247 -0.34 13.75 4.91
CA LEU A 247 -0.08 13.87 6.35
C LEU A 247 1.32 13.36 6.68
N LEU A 248 1.72 12.19 6.17
CA LEU A 248 3.01 11.53 6.43
C LEU A 248 4.22 12.43 6.13
N LYS A 249 4.17 13.23 5.05
CA LYS A 249 5.26 14.18 4.71
C LYS A 249 5.51 15.24 5.79
N ARG A 250 4.55 15.50 6.67
CA ARG A 250 4.65 16.48 7.78
C ARG A 250 5.03 15.82 9.11
N LEU A 251 5.19 14.49 9.12
CA LEU A 251 5.37 13.69 10.34
C LEU A 251 6.82 13.21 10.49
N VAL A 252 7.61 13.93 11.28
CA VAL A 252 9.02 13.64 11.62
C VAL A 252 9.16 12.32 12.38
N TYR A 253 8.20 11.98 13.24
CA TYR A 253 8.21 10.77 14.06
C TYR A 253 7.42 9.60 13.47
N LEU A 254 7.13 9.67 12.18
CA LEU A 254 6.22 8.73 11.56
C LEU A 254 6.75 7.31 11.56
N SER A 255 8.03 7.12 11.27
CA SER A 255 8.70 5.83 11.29
C SER A 255 8.57 5.11 12.64
N TYR A 256 8.66 5.85 13.75
CA TYR A 256 8.41 5.31 15.09
C TYR A 256 6.95 4.92 15.28
N GLY A 257 5.99 5.75 14.84
CA GLY A 257 4.56 5.41 14.87
C GLY A 257 4.25 4.14 14.07
N LEU A 258 4.81 4.04 12.86
CA LEU A 258 4.69 2.88 11.99
C LEU A 258 5.32 1.63 12.63
N ALA A 259 6.47 1.76 13.28
CA ALA A 259 7.12 0.63 13.96
C ALA A 259 6.28 0.12 15.14
N VAL A 260 5.68 1.02 15.92
CA VAL A 260 4.79 0.64 17.02
C VAL A 260 3.54 -0.08 16.49
N ILE A 261 2.93 0.44 15.43
CA ILE A 261 1.79 -0.20 14.76
C ILE A 261 2.18 -1.60 14.24
N LEU A 262 3.32 -1.73 13.57
CA LEU A 262 3.83 -3.01 13.07
C LEU A 262 4.08 -4.03 14.17
N ALA A 263 4.72 -3.61 15.26
CA ALA A 263 4.98 -4.48 16.40
C ALA A 263 3.66 -4.93 17.04
N PHE A 264 2.71 -4.01 17.19
CA PHE A 264 1.39 -4.31 17.74
C PHE A 264 0.61 -5.31 16.87
N ILE A 265 0.51 -5.07 15.56
CA ILE A 265 -0.16 -5.98 14.63
C ILE A 265 0.57 -7.34 14.60
N GLY A 266 1.90 -7.34 14.55
CA GLY A 266 2.68 -8.58 14.55
C GLY A 266 2.46 -9.42 15.81
N VAL A 267 2.40 -8.77 16.98
CA VAL A 267 2.05 -9.44 18.24
C VAL A 267 0.60 -9.93 18.22
N LYS A 268 -0.36 -9.12 17.74
CA LYS A 268 -1.75 -9.53 17.58
C LYS A 268 -1.84 -10.85 16.80
N LEU A 269 -1.22 -10.90 15.61
CA LEU A 269 -1.30 -12.09 14.76
C LEU A 269 -0.68 -13.33 15.41
N ILE A 270 0.40 -13.17 16.19
CA ILE A 270 0.98 -14.27 16.96
C ILE A 270 -0.01 -14.73 18.04
N LEU A 271 -0.64 -13.81 18.77
CA LEU A 271 -1.62 -14.14 19.81
C LEU A 271 -2.85 -14.84 19.24
N GLU A 272 -3.37 -14.36 18.11
CA GLU A 272 -4.47 -14.99 17.35
C GLU A 272 -4.12 -16.44 17.00
N ALA A 273 -2.91 -16.65 16.48
CA ALA A 273 -2.42 -17.98 16.09
C ALA A 273 -2.22 -18.93 17.28
N VAL A 274 -1.84 -18.40 18.45
CA VAL A 274 -1.75 -19.17 19.69
C VAL A 274 -3.14 -19.50 20.23
N HIS A 275 -4.09 -18.56 20.14
CA HIS A 275 -5.46 -18.73 20.64
C HIS A 275 -6.22 -19.81 19.87
N GLU A 276 -6.15 -19.81 18.53
CA GLU A 276 -6.83 -20.82 17.71
C GLU A 276 -6.21 -22.22 17.82
N ASN A 277 -4.98 -22.35 18.33
CA ASN A 277 -4.36 -23.59 18.82
C ASN A 277 -4.50 -24.84 17.92
N GLN A 278 -4.46 -24.68 16.59
CA GLN A 278 -4.41 -25.79 15.65
C GLN A 278 -2.96 -26.10 15.25
N TYR A 279 -2.15 -26.62 16.17
CA TYR A 279 -0.78 -27.01 15.87
C TYR A 279 -0.72 -28.33 15.08
N PRO A 280 0.03 -28.40 13.96
CA PRO A 280 0.42 -29.67 13.35
C PRO A 280 1.54 -30.41 14.12
N PHE A 281 2.22 -29.73 15.06
CA PHE A 281 3.51 -30.18 15.62
C PHE A 281 3.52 -30.41 17.15
N LEU A 282 2.48 -30.01 17.87
CA LEU A 282 2.33 -30.21 19.32
C LEU A 282 1.09 -31.08 19.58
N SER A 283 1.25 -32.16 20.34
CA SER A 283 0.29 -33.27 20.43
C SER A 283 -1.04 -32.97 21.13
N ASP A 284 -1.19 -31.83 21.80
CA ASP A 284 -2.36 -31.55 22.64
C ASP A 284 -3.22 -30.44 22.01
N ARG A 285 -4.37 -30.85 21.45
CA ARG A 285 -5.35 -30.03 20.71
C ARG A 285 -6.37 -29.37 21.65
N GLU A 286 -5.93 -28.78 22.75
CA GLU A 286 -6.81 -28.01 23.63
C GLU A 286 -6.50 -26.52 23.45
N PRO A 287 -7.45 -25.69 22.98
CA PRO A 287 -7.31 -24.24 22.93
C PRO A 287 -6.80 -23.73 24.28
N ILE A 288 -5.72 -22.95 24.26
CA ILE A 288 -5.25 -22.27 25.47
C ILE A 288 -6.18 -21.06 25.68
N GLU A 289 -7.34 -21.28 26.33
CA GLU A 289 -8.33 -20.23 26.67
C GLU A 289 -7.75 -19.05 27.48
N SER A 290 -6.50 -19.17 27.95
CA SER A 290 -5.81 -18.14 28.72
C SER A 290 -5.09 -17.08 27.86
N VAL A 291 -5.14 -17.17 26.53
CA VAL A 291 -4.60 -16.10 25.64
C VAL A 291 -5.71 -15.11 25.29
N PRO A 292 -5.58 -13.82 25.66
CA PRO A 292 -6.60 -12.80 25.34
C PRO A 292 -6.69 -12.56 23.83
N GLU A 293 -7.89 -12.67 23.27
CA GLU A 293 -8.18 -12.16 21.93
C GLU A 293 -8.11 -10.63 21.95
N ILE A 294 -7.51 -10.04 20.91
CA ILE A 294 -7.50 -8.58 20.74
C ILE A 294 -8.67 -8.22 19.84
N PRO A 295 -9.78 -7.69 20.39
CA PRO A 295 -10.93 -7.34 19.58
C PRO A 295 -10.60 -6.21 18.61
N ILE A 296 -11.28 -6.21 17.46
CA ILE A 296 -11.05 -5.27 16.36
C ILE A 296 -11.09 -3.81 16.83
N TRP A 297 -12.04 -3.45 17.71
CA TRP A 297 -12.15 -2.07 18.22
C TRP A 297 -10.91 -1.64 19.02
N LEU A 298 -10.29 -2.56 19.77
CA LEU A 298 -9.08 -2.29 20.54
C LEU A 298 -7.88 -2.12 19.60
N SER A 299 -7.79 -2.94 18.54
CA SER A 299 -6.79 -2.77 17.50
C SER A 299 -6.87 -1.37 16.87
N LEU A 300 -8.06 -0.97 16.44
CA LEU A 300 -8.30 0.34 15.83
C LEU A 300 -8.00 1.48 16.79
N ALA A 301 -8.38 1.35 18.07
CA ALA A 301 -8.10 2.36 19.08
C ALA A 301 -6.60 2.53 19.32
N VAL A 302 -5.83 1.44 19.36
CA VAL A 302 -4.36 1.50 19.50
C VAL A 302 -3.73 2.15 18.27
N ILE A 303 -4.11 1.72 17.06
CA ILE A 303 -3.56 2.27 15.80
C ILE A 303 -3.88 3.75 15.69
N LEU A 304 -5.14 4.14 15.91
CA LEU A 304 -5.56 5.54 15.91
C LEU A 304 -4.85 6.34 17.00
N GLY A 305 -4.72 5.80 18.21
CA GLY A 305 -4.00 6.42 19.31
C GLY A 305 -2.53 6.69 18.97
N VAL A 306 -1.84 5.70 18.42
CA VAL A 306 -0.44 5.84 17.97
C VAL A 306 -0.33 6.89 16.87
N LEU A 307 -1.26 6.92 15.90
CA LEU A 307 -1.27 7.93 14.85
C LEU A 307 -1.51 9.33 15.40
N VAL A 308 -2.48 9.50 16.30
CA VAL A 308 -2.75 10.79 16.94
C VAL A 308 -1.53 11.25 17.73
N ILE A 309 -0.92 10.37 18.52
CA ILE A 309 0.29 10.70 19.29
C ILE A 309 1.45 11.07 18.35
N ALA A 310 1.74 10.26 17.33
CA ALA A 310 2.80 10.55 16.37
C ALA A 310 2.54 11.84 15.58
N THR A 311 1.28 12.08 15.23
CA THR A 311 0.83 13.29 14.53
C THR A 311 1.01 14.52 15.39
N VAL A 312 0.49 14.51 16.62
CA VAL A 312 0.59 15.62 17.57
C VAL A 312 2.05 15.87 17.95
N ALA A 313 2.80 14.84 18.30
CA ALA A 313 4.22 14.97 18.66
C ALA A 313 5.04 15.55 17.51
N SER A 314 4.76 15.15 16.27
CA SER A 314 5.42 15.75 15.12
C SER A 314 5.01 17.20 14.91
N LEU A 315 3.71 17.50 14.90
CA LEU A 315 3.22 18.88 14.70
C LEU A 315 3.74 19.84 15.77
N LEU A 316 3.86 19.38 17.02
CA LEU A 316 4.46 20.17 18.11
C LEU A 316 5.94 20.46 17.86
N LYS A 317 6.70 19.51 17.31
CA LYS A 317 8.11 19.71 16.95
C LYS A 317 8.28 20.63 15.74
N THR A 318 7.43 20.49 14.72
CA THR A 318 7.50 21.33 13.51
C THR A 318 6.89 22.72 13.70
N ARG A 319 6.09 22.95 14.74
CA ARG A 319 5.46 24.25 15.06
C ARG A 319 6.44 25.39 15.33
N GLY A 320 7.70 25.09 15.63
CA GLY A 320 8.78 26.08 15.81
C GLY A 320 9.73 26.21 14.61
N GLN A 321 9.58 25.35 13.59
CA GLN A 321 10.39 25.37 12.37
C GLN A 321 9.54 25.93 11.22
N LEU A 322 9.17 27.20 11.33
CA LEU A 322 8.84 28.00 10.15
C LEU A 322 10.18 28.31 9.46
N THR A 323 10.66 27.38 8.63
CA THR A 323 11.69 27.72 7.66
C THR A 323 11.10 28.80 6.75
N PRO A 324 11.71 29.99 6.62
CA PRO A 324 11.38 30.89 5.53
C PRO A 324 11.47 30.09 4.24
N ALA A 325 10.51 30.29 3.33
CA ALA A 325 10.56 29.69 2.01
C ALA A 325 11.95 29.90 1.39
N GLU A 326 12.73 28.82 1.25
CA GLU A 326 13.80 28.79 0.27
C GLU A 326 13.13 28.77 -1.10
N GLY A 327 13.00 29.97 -1.65
CA GLY A 327 12.55 30.19 -3.00
C GLY A 327 13.57 29.67 -4.00
N THR A 328 13.06 29.09 -5.07
CA THR A 328 13.57 29.42 -6.40
C THR A 328 12.37 29.46 -7.32
N ALA A 329 11.67 30.59 -7.28
CA ALA A 329 10.99 31.07 -8.46
C ALA A 329 12.09 31.31 -9.49
N VAL A 330 12.15 30.46 -10.50
CA VAL A 330 12.88 30.76 -11.72
C VAL A 330 12.08 31.84 -12.42
N ASP A 331 12.50 33.09 -12.27
CA ASP A 331 12.06 34.20 -13.10
C ASP A 331 12.75 34.07 -14.47
N PRO A 332 12.00 33.87 -15.58
CA PRO A 332 12.60 33.71 -16.88
C PRO A 332 12.77 35.08 -17.56
N GLN A 333 13.65 35.94 -17.06
CA GLN A 333 14.22 37.05 -17.84
C GLN A 333 15.32 37.81 -17.07
N GLU A 334 16.56 37.33 -17.18
CA GLU A 334 17.73 38.23 -17.13
C GLU A 334 18.90 37.55 -17.86
N GLN A 335 19.07 37.92 -19.13
CA GLN A 335 20.29 37.65 -19.88
C GLN A 335 21.40 38.54 -19.30
N PRO A 336 22.57 38.00 -18.91
CA PRO A 336 23.72 38.85 -18.69
C PRO A 336 24.26 39.24 -20.06
N THR A 337 24.00 40.48 -20.47
CA THR A 337 24.79 41.18 -21.49
C THR A 337 26.23 41.29 -21.00
N GLY A 338 27.10 40.40 -21.49
CA GLY A 338 28.55 40.55 -21.42
C GLY A 338 29.10 41.01 -22.76
N GLU A 339 29.67 42.21 -22.80
CA GLU A 339 30.47 42.71 -23.91
C GLU A 339 31.73 41.85 -24.15
N PRO A 340 32.29 41.86 -25.38
CA PRO A 340 33.22 40.84 -25.86
C PRO A 340 34.67 41.09 -25.40
N GLY A 341 35.28 40.06 -24.81
CA GLY A 341 36.71 39.99 -24.54
C GLY A 341 37.23 38.58 -24.85
N GLU A 342 38.08 38.48 -25.86
CA GLU A 342 38.99 37.37 -26.19
C GLU A 342 39.72 36.78 -24.96
N PRO A 343 40.25 35.52 -24.99
CA PRO A 343 40.94 34.93 -26.15
C PRO A 343 40.75 33.42 -26.40
N ASP A 344 40.75 33.05 -27.68
CA ASP A 344 40.80 31.66 -28.15
C ASP A 344 42.27 31.24 -28.39
N ALA A 345 42.99 30.96 -27.30
CA ALA A 345 44.43 30.65 -27.32
C ALA A 345 44.77 29.15 -27.52
N ALA A 346 43.79 28.31 -27.83
CA ALA A 346 43.99 26.87 -27.97
C ALA A 346 43.94 26.35 -29.42
N VAL A 347 43.49 27.15 -30.38
CA VAL A 347 43.30 26.71 -31.78
C VAL A 347 44.39 27.22 -32.73
N GLU A 348 45.18 28.23 -32.33
CA GLU A 348 46.21 28.83 -33.20
C GLU A 348 47.58 28.10 -33.19
N SER A 349 47.77 27.12 -32.29
CA SER A 349 49.04 26.39 -32.17
C SER A 349 49.17 25.18 -33.10
N GLU A 350 48.06 24.56 -33.51
CA GLU A 350 48.09 23.46 -34.50
C GLU A 350 48.28 23.96 -35.94
N ASP A 351 47.81 25.18 -36.27
CA ASP A 351 47.86 25.69 -37.64
C ASP A 351 49.24 26.28 -38.01
N ARG A 352 50.01 26.77 -37.03
CA ARG A 352 51.42 27.20 -37.24
C ARG A 352 52.40 26.03 -37.41
N ALA A 353 52.18 24.91 -36.72
CA ALA A 353 53.03 23.72 -36.87
C ALA A 353 52.85 23.05 -38.25
N THR A 354 51.66 23.18 -38.84
CA THR A 354 51.33 22.58 -40.14
C THR A 354 51.83 23.42 -41.32
N ARG A 355 51.98 24.74 -41.17
CA ARG A 355 52.60 25.62 -42.19
C ARG A 355 54.12 25.54 -42.25
N ALA A 356 54.80 25.33 -41.13
CA ALA A 356 56.27 25.23 -41.11
C ALA A 356 56.83 23.93 -41.73
N ARG A 357 55.97 22.93 -42.01
CA ARG A 357 56.37 21.65 -42.63
C ARG A 357 56.17 21.58 -44.15
N ARG A 358 55.79 22.70 -44.77
CA ARG A 358 55.52 22.79 -46.22
C ARG A 358 56.49 23.68 -46.99
N GLU A 359 57.50 24.25 -46.33
CA GLU A 359 58.51 25.12 -46.96
C GLU A 359 59.97 24.63 -46.81
N ASP A 360 60.18 23.38 -46.38
CA ASP A 360 61.42 22.62 -46.60
C ASP A 360 61.08 21.38 -47.45
#